data_AF-A0A2V7IKM3-F1
#
_entry.id   AF-A0A2V7IKM3-F1
#
_cell.length_a   1.000
_cell.length_b   1.000
_cell.length_c   1.000
_cell.angle_alpha   90.00
_cell.angle_beta   90.00
_cell.angle_gamma   90.00
#
_symmetry.space_group_name_H-M   'P 1'
#
loop_
_entity.id
_entity.type
_entity.pdbx_description
1 polymer ?
#
loop_
_entity_poly.entity_id
_entity_poly.type
_entity_poly.pdbx_seq_one_letter_code
_entity_poly.pdbx_strand_id
1 'polypeptide(L)'
;MGCEATLHSREAASYFRPMGFWRRLFGRSGAGEINPQRLDYLNEALALERQGDYDAALTSYRLAEAIRHYRRALELDRELAGAHYGLAFLLLKRGDPDGAAQHLRAFLAHPPKGPDAQKWIEHATQALRDLGASGPTQAAAAEAP
;
A
#
# COMPACT_ATOMS: atom_id res chain seq x y z
N MET A 1 -23.83 -55.50 1.85
CA MET A 1 -23.95 -54.26 1.07
C MET A 1 -23.27 -53.16 1.84
N GLY A 2 -21.97 -52.98 1.60
CA GLY A 2 -21.16 -51.94 2.23
C GLY A 2 -21.10 -50.72 1.32
N CYS A 3 -21.52 -49.58 1.83
CA CYS A 3 -21.26 -48.26 1.26
C CYS A 3 -20.97 -47.34 2.44
N GLU A 4 -19.78 -47.47 3.01
CA GLU A 4 -19.21 -46.46 3.90
C GLU A 4 -18.53 -45.40 3.02
N ALA A 5 -19.10 -44.20 3.01
CA ALA A 5 -18.43 -43.01 2.49
C ALA A 5 -18.88 -41.78 3.30
N THR A 6 -18.66 -41.83 4.61
CA THR A 6 -18.77 -40.68 5.50
C THR A 6 -17.40 -40.00 5.64
N LEU A 7 -16.96 -39.31 4.58
CA LEU A 7 -15.91 -38.30 4.68
C LEU A 7 -16.56 -36.97 5.04
N HIS A 8 -16.80 -36.71 6.33
CA HIS A 8 -17.07 -35.35 6.81
C HIS A 8 -16.48 -35.19 8.20
N SER A 9 -15.19 -34.92 8.27
CA SER A 9 -14.57 -34.29 9.43
C SER A 9 -13.20 -33.75 9.05
N ARG A 10 -13.17 -32.46 8.76
CA ARG A 10 -12.19 -31.47 9.25
C ARG A 10 -12.12 -30.33 8.26
N GLU A 11 -12.66 -29.19 8.65
CA GLU A 11 -11.95 -27.91 8.45
C GLU A 11 -12.52 -26.88 9.42
N ALA A 12 -11.73 -26.66 10.46
CA ALA A 12 -11.84 -25.48 11.31
C ALA A 12 -11.31 -24.29 10.50
N ALA A 13 -12.17 -23.32 10.17
CA ALA A 13 -11.74 -21.96 9.80
C ALA A 13 -12.94 -20.98 9.74
N SER A 14 -13.83 -21.01 10.73
CA SER A 14 -14.86 -19.97 10.86
C SER A 14 -14.29 -18.73 11.56
N TYR A 15 -13.43 -17.94 10.89
CA TYR A 15 -13.00 -16.63 11.42
C TYR A 15 -12.73 -15.54 10.37
N PHE A 16 -13.21 -15.67 9.13
CA PHE A 16 -13.18 -14.52 8.21
C PHE A 16 -14.56 -14.23 7.65
N ARG A 17 -15.27 -13.31 8.31
CA ARG A 17 -16.45 -12.64 7.78
C ARG A 17 -15.94 -11.39 7.05
N PRO A 18 -15.90 -11.36 5.71
CA PRO A 18 -15.35 -10.21 4.99
C PRO A 18 -16.25 -9.00 5.22
N MET A 19 -15.69 -7.91 5.74
CA MET A 19 -16.38 -6.63 5.88
C MET A 19 -16.71 -6.06 4.50
N GLY A 20 -17.90 -5.45 4.38
CA GLY A 20 -18.49 -4.96 3.14
C GLY A 20 -17.66 -3.91 2.36
N PHE A 21 -16.62 -3.37 2.99
CA PHE A 21 -15.61 -2.50 2.39
C PHE A 21 -14.96 -3.13 1.14
N TRP A 22 -14.58 -4.42 1.21
CA TRP A 22 -13.81 -5.06 0.12
C TRP A 22 -14.68 -5.54 -1.05
N ARG A 23 -15.97 -5.78 -0.83
CA ARG A 23 -16.88 -6.30 -1.88
C ARG A 23 -17.32 -5.21 -2.87
N ARG A 24 -17.22 -3.93 -2.49
CA ARG A 24 -17.63 -2.79 -3.34
C ARG A 24 -16.46 -2.15 -4.09
N LEU A 25 -15.22 -2.48 -3.75
CA LEU A 25 -14.00 -1.92 -4.36
C LEU A 25 -13.70 -2.50 -5.75
N PHE A 26 -14.18 -3.70 -6.08
CA PHE A 26 -14.02 -4.31 -7.41
C PHE A 26 -15.15 -3.96 -8.38
N GLY A 27 -16.00 -2.97 -8.05
CA GLY A 27 -17.21 -2.66 -8.80
C GLY A 27 -17.27 -1.22 -9.32
N ARG A 28 -16.80 -1.05 -10.56
CA ARG A 28 -17.13 0.01 -11.55
C ARG A 28 -16.27 1.29 -11.53
N SER A 29 -15.39 1.36 -12.52
CA SER A 29 -14.68 2.55 -13.01
C SER A 29 -15.64 3.56 -13.65
N GLY A 30 -15.39 4.86 -13.44
CA GLY A 30 -16.12 5.97 -14.07
C GLY A 30 -15.35 7.29 -13.97
N ALA A 31 -15.18 7.95 -15.12
CA ALA A 31 -14.23 9.02 -15.45
C ALA A 31 -14.46 10.40 -14.81
N GLY A 32 -13.36 11.16 -14.72
CA GLY A 32 -13.30 12.60 -14.51
C GLY A 32 -11.87 12.96 -14.14
N GLU A 33 -11.20 13.85 -14.88
CA GLU A 33 -9.82 14.29 -14.60
C GLU A 33 -9.71 14.92 -13.20
N ILE A 34 -9.39 14.07 -12.24
CA ILE A 34 -9.06 14.44 -10.87
C ILE A 34 -7.53 14.37 -10.84
N ASN A 35 -6.87 15.47 -10.48
CA ASN A 35 -5.44 15.44 -10.19
C ASN A 35 -5.16 14.34 -9.14
N PRO A 36 -4.55 13.20 -9.52
CA PRO A 36 -4.54 11.99 -8.69
C PRO A 36 -3.65 12.14 -7.44
N GLN A 37 -3.02 13.31 -7.25
CA GLN A 37 -1.97 13.49 -6.26
C GLN A 37 -2.40 14.14 -4.95
N ARG A 38 -3.62 14.69 -4.80
CA ARG A 38 -4.04 15.35 -3.53
C ARG A 38 -4.41 14.36 -2.41
N LEU A 39 -3.80 13.17 -2.45
CA LEU A 39 -3.74 12.18 -1.38
C LEU A 39 -4.96 11.28 -1.44
N ASP A 40 -4.79 10.10 -1.97
CA ASP A 40 -5.84 9.09 -1.98
C ASP A 40 -6.39 8.85 -0.56
N TYR A 41 -5.56 9.01 0.48
CA TYR A 41 -5.99 9.00 1.89
C TYR A 41 -6.99 10.10 2.25
N LEU A 42 -6.93 11.27 1.60
CA LEU A 42 -7.93 12.32 1.78
C LEU A 42 -9.29 11.91 1.18
N ASN A 43 -9.28 11.32 -0.03
CA ASN A 43 -10.51 10.83 -0.66
C ASN A 43 -11.13 9.68 0.13
N GLU A 44 -10.31 8.78 0.65
CA GLU A 44 -10.73 7.70 1.55
C GLU A 44 -11.34 8.26 2.84
N ALA A 45 -10.68 9.23 3.48
CA ALA A 45 -11.19 9.87 4.70
C ALA A 45 -12.58 10.47 4.48
N LEU A 46 -12.77 11.24 3.40
CA LEU A 46 -14.06 11.81 3.03
C LEU A 46 -15.13 10.75 2.75
N ALA A 47 -14.75 9.61 2.18
CA ALA A 47 -15.68 8.52 1.93
C ALA A 47 -16.11 7.79 3.22
N LEU A 48 -15.19 7.61 4.16
CA LEU A 48 -15.46 7.03 5.48
C LEU A 48 -16.32 7.94 6.34
N GLU A 49 -16.04 9.25 6.30
CA GLU A 49 -16.84 10.27 6.98
C GLU A 49 -18.30 10.25 6.53
N ARG A 50 -18.56 10.16 5.21
CA ARG A 50 -19.93 10.01 4.68
C ARG A 50 -20.64 8.72 5.12
N GLN A 51 -19.88 7.69 5.47
CA GLN A 51 -20.40 6.43 5.97
C GLN A 51 -20.60 6.43 7.50
N GLY A 52 -20.18 7.50 8.18
CA GLY A 52 -20.22 7.62 9.64
C GLY A 52 -19.08 6.88 10.36
N ASP A 53 -18.07 6.39 9.64
CA ASP A 53 -16.90 5.73 10.22
C ASP A 53 -15.81 6.76 10.53
N TYR A 54 -16.05 7.55 11.59
CA TYR A 54 -15.21 8.71 11.92
C TYR A 54 -13.82 8.33 12.42
N ASP A 55 -13.65 7.19 13.10
CA ASP A 55 -12.36 6.73 13.59
C ASP A 55 -11.43 6.34 12.43
N ALA A 56 -11.97 5.60 11.47
CA ALA A 56 -11.23 5.28 10.25
C ALA A 56 -10.96 6.54 9.41
N ALA A 57 -11.96 7.43 9.28
CA ALA A 57 -11.80 8.69 8.55
C ALA A 57 -10.67 9.56 9.14
N LEU A 58 -10.61 9.70 10.47
CA LEU A 58 -9.58 10.45 11.17
C LEU A 58 -8.19 9.86 10.92
N THR A 59 -8.09 8.53 10.89
CA THR A 59 -6.84 7.85 10.56
C THR A 59 -6.39 8.21 9.14
N SER A 60 -7.28 8.10 8.16
CA SER A 60 -6.96 8.47 6.77
C SER A 60 -6.62 9.96 6.61
N TYR A 61 -7.28 10.87 7.34
CA TYR A 61 -6.90 12.29 7.36
C TYR A 61 -5.46 12.51 7.84
N ARG A 62 -5.07 11.85 8.93
CA ARG A 62 -3.70 11.93 9.48
C ARG A 62 -2.66 11.38 8.51
N LEU A 63 -2.97 10.29 7.81
CA LEU A 63 -2.08 9.72 6.79
C LEU A 63 -1.94 10.66 5.58
N ALA A 64 -3.03 11.30 5.16
CA ALA A 64 -2.98 12.32 4.11
C ALA A 64 -2.10 13.51 4.52
N GLU A 65 -2.24 13.99 5.76
CA GLU A 65 -1.41 15.06 6.30
C GLU A 65 0.08 14.65 6.39
N ALA A 66 0.39 13.43 6.82
CA ALA A 66 1.75 12.91 6.87
C ALA A 66 2.44 12.96 5.50
N ILE A 67 1.77 12.53 4.43
CA ILE A 67 2.32 12.61 3.07
C ILE A 67 2.56 14.07 2.66
N ARG A 68 1.67 15.02 3.02
CA ARG A 68 1.89 16.44 2.75
C ARG A 68 3.15 16.94 3.45
N HIS A 69 3.35 16.58 4.72
CA HIS A 69 4.55 16.95 5.46
C HIS A 69 5.81 16.37 4.84
N TYR A 70 5.81 15.10 4.45
CA TYR A 70 6.98 14.52 3.80
C TYR A 70 7.27 15.14 2.43
N ARG A 71 6.25 15.42 1.62
CA ARG A 71 6.45 16.14 0.35
C ARG A 71 7.02 17.53 0.58
N ARG A 72 6.50 18.27 1.57
CA ARG A 72 7.04 19.58 1.93
C ARG A 72 8.48 19.47 2.45
N ALA A 73 8.81 18.42 3.20
CA ALA A 73 10.17 18.18 3.63
C ALA A 73 11.10 17.94 2.44
N LEU A 74 10.65 17.20 1.42
CA LEU A 74 11.39 17.00 0.17
C LEU A 74 11.50 18.26 -0.71
N GLU A 75 10.57 19.22 -0.58
CA GLU A 75 10.72 20.53 -1.21
C GLU A 75 11.85 21.35 -0.57
N LEU A 76 12.10 21.17 0.72
CA LEU A 76 13.15 21.87 1.47
C LEU A 76 14.51 21.15 1.36
N ASP A 77 14.50 19.83 1.48
CA ASP A 77 15.66 18.96 1.34
C ASP A 77 15.28 17.74 0.49
N ARG A 78 15.71 17.77 -0.77
CA ARG A 78 15.39 16.75 -1.76
C ARG A 78 16.02 15.38 -1.47
N GLU A 79 17.04 15.33 -0.61
CA GLU A 79 17.77 14.09 -0.29
C GLU A 79 17.38 13.55 1.10
N LEU A 80 16.41 14.17 1.77
CA LEU A 80 16.02 13.81 3.12
C LEU A 80 15.53 12.35 3.19
N ALA A 81 16.42 11.46 3.62
CA ALA A 81 16.20 10.02 3.64
C ALA A 81 14.93 9.64 4.43
N GLY A 82 14.71 10.25 5.59
CA GLY A 82 13.53 9.99 6.41
C GLY A 82 12.21 10.29 5.69
N ALA A 83 12.17 11.33 4.85
CA ALA A 83 10.99 11.68 4.08
C ALA A 83 10.76 10.71 2.91
N HIS A 84 11.83 10.30 2.23
CA HIS A 84 11.74 9.23 1.23
C HIS A 84 11.25 7.91 1.84
N TYR A 85 11.78 7.49 2.99
CA TYR A 85 11.32 6.28 3.66
C TYR A 85 9.85 6.37 4.10
N GLY A 86 9.46 7.49 4.71
CA GLY A 86 8.08 7.73 5.14
C GLY A 86 7.07 7.69 3.99
N LEU A 87 7.40 8.32 2.86
CA LEU A 87 6.57 8.25 1.65
C LEU A 87 6.50 6.84 1.08
N ALA A 88 7.63 6.15 0.96
CA ALA A 88 7.65 4.76 0.49
C ALA A 88 6.75 3.85 1.33
N PHE A 89 6.84 3.94 2.65
CA PHE A 89 6.02 3.15 3.56
C PHE A 89 4.52 3.41 3.37
N LEU A 90 4.13 4.69 3.27
CA LEU A 90 2.72 5.06 3.07
C LEU A 90 2.19 4.66 1.69
N LEU A 91 3.02 4.72 0.64
CA LEU A 91 2.67 4.28 -0.71
C LEU A 91 2.50 2.75 -0.79
N LEU A 92 3.35 1.98 -0.11
CA LEU A 92 3.17 0.53 0.03
C LEU A 92 1.84 0.19 0.70
N LYS A 93 1.49 0.87 1.79
CA LYS A 93 0.21 0.67 2.49
C LYS A 93 -0.99 1.03 1.63
N ARG A 94 -0.82 1.93 0.68
CA ARG A 94 -1.84 2.36 -0.29
C ARG A 94 -1.96 1.44 -1.51
N GLY A 95 -0.99 0.56 -1.73
CA GLY A 95 -0.94 -0.29 -2.92
C GLY A 95 -0.38 0.41 -4.16
N ASP A 96 0.49 1.41 -3.98
CA ASP A 96 1.30 2.02 -5.05
C ASP A 96 2.75 1.52 -4.97
N PRO A 97 3.04 0.30 -5.46
CA PRO A 97 4.37 -0.28 -5.43
C PRO A 97 5.39 0.49 -6.28
N ASP A 98 4.96 1.10 -7.38
CA ASP A 98 5.84 1.81 -8.31
C ASP A 98 6.33 3.13 -7.70
N GLY A 99 5.43 3.91 -7.11
CA GLY A 99 5.78 5.10 -6.35
C GLY A 99 6.64 4.76 -5.13
N ALA A 100 6.30 3.69 -4.41
CA ALA A 100 7.10 3.22 -3.29
C ALA A 100 8.53 2.85 -3.70
N ALA A 101 8.70 2.09 -4.79
CA ALA A 101 10.03 1.68 -5.29
C ALA A 101 10.92 2.89 -5.61
N GLN A 102 10.35 3.96 -6.19
CA GLN A 102 11.09 5.19 -6.47
C GLN A 102 11.62 5.82 -5.18
N HIS A 103 10.78 5.97 -4.15
CA HIS A 103 11.20 6.55 -2.88
C HIS A 103 12.15 5.63 -2.09
N LEU A 104 12.00 4.30 -2.15
CA LEU A 104 12.94 3.35 -1.55
C LEU A 104 14.33 3.45 -2.18
N ARG A 105 14.41 3.57 -3.52
CA ARG A 105 15.69 3.76 -4.22
C ARG A 105 16.37 5.05 -3.79
N ALA A 106 15.62 6.15 -3.69
CA ALA A 106 16.15 7.43 -3.22
C ALA A 106 16.64 7.37 -1.76
N PHE A 107 15.90 6.69 -0.87
CA PHE A 107 16.33 6.44 0.50
C PHE A 107 17.65 5.66 0.57
N LEU A 108 17.80 4.60 -0.24
CA LEU A 108 19.01 3.78 -0.26
C LEU A 108 20.20 4.46 -0.95
N ALA A 109 19.96 5.47 -1.80
CA ALA A 109 21.02 6.28 -2.40
C ALA A 109 21.70 7.19 -1.36
N HIS A 110 20.94 7.69 -0.38
CA HIS A 110 21.42 8.56 0.70
C HIS A 110 20.98 8.02 2.07
N PRO A 111 21.50 6.87 2.52
CA PRO A 111 21.02 6.23 3.73
C PRO A 111 21.36 7.05 4.99
N PRO A 112 20.46 7.09 5.99
CA PRO A 112 20.74 7.74 7.26
C PRO A 112 21.92 7.05 7.97
N LYS A 113 22.66 7.80 8.78
CA LYS A 113 23.78 7.29 9.57
C LYS A 113 23.36 7.05 11.02
N GLY A 114 23.99 6.09 11.69
CA GLY A 114 23.80 5.82 13.12
C GLY A 114 23.32 4.40 13.41
N PRO A 115 23.35 3.98 14.69
CA PRO A 115 23.04 2.61 15.10
C PRO A 115 21.60 2.19 14.77
N ASP A 116 20.67 3.15 14.77
CA ASP A 116 19.26 2.92 14.43
C ASP A 116 18.98 2.87 12.93
N ALA A 117 19.93 3.24 12.07
CA ALA A 117 19.72 3.30 10.62
C ALA A 117 19.59 1.92 9.98
N GLN A 118 20.31 0.94 10.53
CA GLN A 118 20.48 -0.38 9.94
C GLN A 118 19.15 -1.11 9.73
N LYS A 119 18.24 -1.06 10.71
CA LYS A 119 16.90 -1.66 10.61
C LYS A 119 16.07 -1.07 9.46
N TRP A 120 16.19 0.22 9.20
CA TRP A 120 15.48 0.92 8.12
C TRP A 120 16.09 0.58 6.75
N ILE A 121 17.42 0.48 6.68
CA ILE A 121 18.15 0.07 5.47
C ILE A 121 17.82 -1.36 5.09
N GLU A 122 17.80 -2.28 6.06
CA GLU A 122 17.42 -3.68 5.86
C GLU A 122 15.98 -3.79 5.36
N HIS A 123 15.04 -3.10 6.02
CA HIS A 123 13.64 -3.08 5.60
C HIS A 123 13.49 -2.53 4.17
N ALA A 124 14.12 -1.39 3.87
CA ALA A 124 14.02 -0.76 2.55
C ALA A 124 14.61 -1.65 1.44
N THR A 125 15.73 -2.32 1.72
CA THR A 125 16.38 -3.25 0.78
C THR A 125 15.50 -4.47 0.52
N GLN A 126 14.92 -5.05 1.57
CA GLN A 126 14.02 -6.19 1.45
C GLN A 126 12.75 -5.80 0.69
N ALA A 127 12.11 -4.69 1.06
CA ALA A 127 10.91 -4.19 0.38
C ALA A 127 11.17 -3.95 -1.13
N LEU A 128 12.30 -3.34 -1.50
CA LEU A 128 12.63 -3.09 -2.90
C LEU A 128 12.89 -4.40 -3.68
N ARG A 129 13.48 -5.41 -3.03
CA ARG A 129 13.65 -6.75 -3.60
C ARG A 129 12.31 -7.42 -3.86
N ASP A 130 11.39 -7.35 -2.90
CA ASP A 130 10.07 -7.99 -3.00
C ASP A 130 9.24 -7.33 -4.12
N LEU A 131 9.33 -6.00 -4.27
CA LEU A 131 8.72 -5.27 -5.38
C LEU A 131 9.32 -5.66 -6.73
N GLY A 132 10.63 -5.89 -6.81
CA GLY A 132 11.31 -6.35 -8.03
C GLY A 132 10.98 -7.80 -8.41
N ALA A 133 10.88 -8.69 -7.42
CA ALA A 133 10.42 -10.08 -7.62
C ALA A 133 8.96 -10.16 -8.04
N SER A 134 8.17 -9.13 -7.70
CA SER A 134 6.77 -8.97 -8.08
C SER A 134 6.56 -8.18 -9.38
N GLY A 135 7.65 -7.83 -10.10
CA GLY A 135 7.61 -7.15 -11.40
C GLY A 135 6.87 -7.96 -12.48
N PRO A 136 6.45 -7.34 -13.61
CA PRO A 136 5.32 -7.77 -14.43
C PRO A 136 5.55 -9.14 -15.07
N THR A 137 5.21 -10.20 -14.35
CA THR A 137 5.19 -11.57 -14.85
C THR A 137 3.75 -12.06 -14.84
N GLN A 138 2.94 -11.57 -15.80
CA GLN A 138 1.80 -12.31 -16.39
C GLN A 138 0.93 -11.57 -17.44
N ALA A 139 1.31 -10.40 -17.99
CA ALA A 139 0.46 -9.73 -19.01
C ALA A 139 1.07 -9.55 -20.41
N ALA A 140 2.31 -9.99 -20.66
CA ALA A 140 2.98 -9.72 -21.95
C ALA A 140 3.62 -10.96 -22.61
N ALA A 141 3.21 -12.18 -22.25
CA ALA A 141 3.69 -13.42 -22.88
C ALA A 141 2.60 -14.20 -23.62
N ALA A 142 1.44 -13.59 -23.86
CA ALA A 142 0.34 -14.20 -24.61
C ALA A 142 -0.26 -13.21 -25.60
N GLU A 143 0.57 -12.61 -26.46
CA GLU A 143 0.10 -12.04 -27.74
C GLU A 143 1.31 -11.79 -28.66
N ALA A 144 1.55 -12.76 -29.54
CA ALA A 144 1.79 -12.59 -30.98
C ALA A 144 2.84 -13.59 -31.54
N PRO A 145 2.71 -14.01 -32.82
CA PRO A 145 1.51 -14.20 -33.64
C PRO A 145 1.05 -15.67 -33.69
#